data_AF-A0A970GBX5-F1
#
_entry.id   AF-A0A970GBX5-F1
#
_cell.length_a   1.000
_cell.length_b   1.000
_cell.length_c   1.000
_cell.angle_alpha   90.00
_cell.angle_beta   90.00
_cell.angle_gamma   90.00
#
_symmetry.space_group_name_H-M   'P 1'
#
loop_
_entity.id
_entity.type
_entity.pdbx_description
1 polymer ?
#
loop_
_entity_poly.entity_id
_entity_poly.type
_entity_poly.pdbx_seq_one_letter_code
_entity_poly.pdbx_strand_id
1 'polypeptide(L)'
;MSLVFLLYPSRKSWSREHLHWIDAVLAVVATALPLYIVVFYKDLVLRAGMATPVDVVIGGLGILMVIEAARRVVGWPLITVALLFIAYAFTGPYIPGTFGHRGVELELLVDHLYFTTEGVFGIPLGVSATFIFLFILLGAWIKP
;
A
#
# COMPACT_ATOMS: atom_id res chain seq x y z
N MET A 1 0.77 4.96 7.25
CA MET A 1 1.56 3.72 7.12
C MET A 1 2.43 3.47 8.34
N SER A 2 3.33 4.38 8.72
CA SER A 2 4.25 4.22 9.86
C SER A 2 3.59 3.88 11.20
N LEU A 3 2.45 4.50 11.52
CA LEU A 3 1.70 4.20 12.74
C LEU A 3 1.30 2.73 12.86
N VAL A 4 1.05 2.03 11.74
CA VAL A 4 0.71 0.61 11.78
C VAL A 4 1.88 -0.20 12.32
N PHE A 5 3.11 0.10 11.90
CA PHE A 5 4.31 -0.61 12.37
C PHE A 5 4.61 -0.31 13.84
N LEU A 6 4.31 0.90 14.31
CA LEU A 6 4.48 1.25 15.73
C LEU A 6 3.40 0.64 16.64
N LEU A 7 2.16 0.52 16.16
CA LEU A 7 1.03 0.05 16.96
C LEU A 7 0.80 -1.47 16.89
N TYR A 8 1.22 -2.11 15.80
CA TYR A 8 1.03 -3.54 15.56
C TYR A 8 2.39 -4.24 15.39
N PRO A 9 2.89 -4.92 16.45
CA PRO A 9 4.21 -5.52 16.42
C PRO A 9 4.31 -6.62 15.36
N SER A 10 5.52 -6.79 14.82
CA SER A 10 5.80 -7.75 13.73
C SER A 10 5.42 -9.20 14.05
N ARG A 11 5.46 -9.58 15.33
CA ARG A 11 5.13 -10.93 15.80
C ARG A 11 3.97 -10.89 16.78
N LYS A 12 3.04 -11.84 16.67
CA LYS A 12 1.93 -12.00 17.62
C LYS A 12 2.38 -12.30 19.06
N SER A 13 3.58 -12.84 19.24
CA SER A 13 4.17 -13.15 20.54
C SER A 13 4.89 -11.97 21.20
N TRP A 14 5.01 -10.83 20.52
CA TRP A 14 5.72 -9.66 21.01
C TRP A 14 4.78 -8.74 21.79
N SER A 15 5.27 -8.19 22.91
CA SER A 15 4.49 -7.28 23.75
C SER A 15 4.20 -5.99 22.99
N ARG A 16 2.99 -5.46 23.17
CA ARG A 16 2.59 -4.15 22.63
C ARG A 16 3.09 -2.98 23.47
N GLU A 17 3.67 -3.25 24.64
CA GLU A 17 4.13 -2.23 25.59
C GLU A 17 5.54 -1.72 25.29
N HIS A 18 6.32 -2.46 24.49
CA HIS A 18 7.70 -2.12 24.19
C HIS A 18 7.90 -1.98 22.68
N LEU A 19 8.57 -0.91 22.26
CA LEU A 19 8.91 -0.72 20.86
C LEU A 19 10.06 -1.64 20.48
N HIS A 20 9.81 -2.55 19.56
CA HIS A 20 10.85 -3.40 18.98
C HIS A 20 11.61 -2.64 17.90
N TRP A 21 12.93 -2.79 17.87
CA TRP A 21 13.80 -2.07 16.91
C TRP A 21 13.43 -2.35 15.45
N ILE A 22 12.96 -3.57 15.13
CA ILE A 22 12.51 -3.94 13.78
C ILE A 22 11.30 -3.09 13.38
N ASP A 23 10.33 -2.92 14.29
CA ASP A 23 9.12 -2.14 14.06
C ASP A 23 9.45 -0.64 13.93
N ALA A 24 10.46 -0.16 14.67
CA ALA A 24 10.98 1.20 14.51
C ALA A 24 11.62 1.41 13.12
N VAL A 25 12.48 0.49 12.67
CA VAL A 25 13.10 0.55 11.34
C VAL A 25 12.03 0.51 10.25
N LEU A 26 11.05 -0.40 10.36
CA LEU A 26 9.94 -0.49 9.42
C LEU A 26 9.09 0.78 9.42
N ALA A 27 8.86 1.42 10.57
CA ALA A 27 8.14 2.69 10.64
C ALA A 27 8.90 3.83 9.95
N VAL A 28 10.23 3.89 10.09
CA VAL A 28 11.07 4.87 9.38
C VAL A 28 11.00 4.64 7.87
N VAL A 29 11.19 3.40 7.41
CA VAL A 29 11.09 3.05 5.99
C VAL A 29 9.69 3.34 5.44
N ALA A 30 8.64 2.98 6.18
CA ALA A 30 7.24 3.26 5.82
C ALA A 30 6.91 4.75 5.73
N THR A 31 7.73 5.61 6.33
CA THR A 31 7.62 7.07 6.24
C THR A 31 8.43 7.60 5.05
N ALA A 32 9.63 7.09 4.84
CA ALA A 32 10.53 7.54 3.78
C ALA A 32 9.97 7.29 2.37
N LEU A 33 9.30 6.15 2.15
CA LEU A 33 8.76 5.77 0.84
C LEU A 33 7.68 6.73 0.33
N PRO A 34 6.59 7.05 1.08
CA PRO A 34 5.63 8.05 0.64
C PRO A 34 6.19 9.48 0.63
N LEU A 35 7.21 9.77 1.44
CA LEU A 35 7.89 11.07 1.40
C LEU A 35 8.55 11.34 0.04
N TYR A 36 9.02 10.30 -0.65
CA TYR A 36 9.52 10.41 -2.02
C TYR A 36 8.47 11.01 -2.97
N ILE A 37 7.21 10.58 -2.88
CA ILE A 37 6.12 11.13 -3.71
C ILE A 37 5.97 12.62 -3.47
N VAL A 38 6.05 13.06 -2.21
CA VAL A 38 5.89 14.47 -1.83
C VAL A 38 7.06 15.31 -2.36
N VAL A 39 8.29 14.83 -2.19
CA VAL A 39 9.50 15.56 -2.59
C VAL A 39 9.62 15.64 -4.11
N PHE A 40 9.36 14.54 -4.83
CA PHE A 40 9.52 14.43 -6.28
C PHE A 40 8.19 14.58 -7.04
N TYR A 41 7.16 15.13 -6.40
CA TYR A 41 5.80 15.22 -6.95
C TYR A 41 5.76 15.79 -8.38
N LYS A 42 6.47 16.90 -8.62
CA LYS A 42 6.48 17.56 -9.94
C LYS A 42 7.06 16.65 -11.02
N ASP A 43 8.18 15.99 -10.73
CA ASP A 43 8.85 15.11 -11.69
C ASP A 43 8.00 13.87 -11.99
N LEU A 44 7.37 13.30 -10.97
CA LEU A 44 6.47 12.16 -11.10
C LEU A 44 5.26 12.50 -11.99
N VAL A 45 4.62 13.65 -11.74
CA VAL A 45 3.46 14.09 -12.54
C VAL A 45 3.87 14.39 -13.99
N LEU A 46 5.03 15.01 -14.22
CA LEU A 46 5.52 15.34 -15.57
C LEU A 46 5.90 14.12 -16.39
N ARG A 47 6.30 13.02 -15.75
CA ARG A 47 6.65 11.76 -16.43
C ARG A 47 5.44 10.91 -16.81
N ALA A 48 4.25 11.23 -16.28
CA ALA A 48 2.95 10.67 -16.69
C ALA A 48 2.95 9.15 -16.93
N GLY A 49 3.51 8.38 -16.01
CA GLY A 49 3.52 6.91 -16.08
C GLY A 49 4.82 6.28 -16.62
N MET A 50 5.81 7.09 -17.01
CA MET A 50 7.15 6.61 -17.33
C MET A 50 8.00 6.46 -16.05
N ALA A 51 7.70 5.43 -15.27
CA ALA A 51 8.43 5.12 -14.04
C ALA A 51 9.90 4.80 -14.33
N THR A 52 10.82 5.50 -13.67
CA THR A 52 12.24 5.17 -13.74
C THR A 52 12.57 3.97 -12.84
N PRO A 53 13.73 3.31 -13.00
CA PRO A 53 14.11 2.20 -12.14
C PRO A 53 14.09 2.54 -10.64
N VAL A 54 14.38 3.79 -10.28
CA VAL A 54 14.29 4.28 -8.89
C VAL A 54 12.83 4.32 -8.43
N ASP A 55 11.92 4.83 -9.27
CA ASP A 55 10.49 4.89 -8.98
C ASP A 55 9.93 3.48 -8.80
N VAL A 56 10.34 2.51 -9.63
CA VAL A 56 9.94 1.11 -9.52
C VAL A 56 10.38 0.49 -8.19
N VAL A 57 11.62 0.75 -7.75
CA VAL A 57 12.10 0.24 -6.46
C VAL A 57 11.34 0.87 -5.30
N ILE A 58 11.16 2.19 -5.32
CA ILE A 58 10.46 2.90 -4.23
C ILE A 58 8.99 2.51 -4.17
N GLY A 59 8.30 2.50 -5.31
CA GLY A 59 6.91 2.10 -5.39
C GLY A 59 6.72 0.62 -5.05
N GLY A 60 7.60 -0.25 -5.52
CA GLY A 60 7.59 -1.67 -5.17
C GLY A 60 7.76 -1.91 -3.67
N LEU A 61 8.76 -1.28 -3.04
CA LEU A 61 8.91 -1.32 -1.58
C LEU A 61 7.69 -0.73 -0.87
N GLY A 62 7.13 0.35 -1.41
CA GLY A 62 5.91 0.97 -0.90
C GLY A 62 4.73 0.02 -0.88
N ILE A 63 4.46 -0.68 -2.00
CA ILE A 63 3.41 -1.69 -2.13
C ILE A 63 3.65 -2.84 -1.14
N LEU A 64 4.89 -3.32 -1.00
CA LEU A 64 5.22 -4.37 -0.02
C LEU A 64 4.93 -3.92 1.42
N MET A 65 5.29 -2.68 1.76
CA MET A 65 4.99 -2.12 3.09
C MET A 65 3.48 -1.98 3.32
N VAL A 66 2.71 -1.68 2.27
CA VAL A 66 1.23 -1.63 2.34
C VAL A 66 0.64 -3.00 2.60
N ILE A 67 1.09 -4.01 1.84
CA ILE A 67 0.67 -5.40 2.00
C ILE A 67 0.99 -5.90 3.42
N GLU A 68 2.20 -5.63 3.90
CA GLU A 68 2.61 -6.02 5.25
C GLU A 68 1.80 -5.29 6.34
N ALA A 69 1.56 -3.99 6.19
CA ALA A 69 0.71 -3.23 7.10
C ALA A 69 -0.73 -3.77 7.11
N ALA A 70 -1.31 -4.07 5.93
CA ALA A 70 -2.64 -4.66 5.82
C ALA A 70 -2.68 -6.07 6.43
N ARG A 71 -1.62 -6.87 6.30
CA ARG A 71 -1.50 -8.20 6.93
C ARG A 71 -1.55 -8.09 8.45
N ARG A 72 -0.93 -7.07 9.04
CA ARG A 72 -0.90 -6.84 10.49
C ARG A 72 -2.23 -6.37 11.06
N VAL A 73 -2.97 -5.54 10.32
CA VAL A 73 -4.21 -4.91 10.79
C VAL A 73 -5.44 -5.76 10.48
N VAL A 74 -5.55 -6.25 9.24
CA VAL A 74 -6.75 -6.94 8.72
C VAL A 74 -6.56 -8.45 8.71
N GLY A 75 -5.35 -8.92 8.35
CA GLY A 75 -5.01 -10.34 8.31
C GLY A 75 -4.98 -10.94 6.90
N TRP A 76 -4.76 -12.26 6.86
CA TRP A 76 -4.51 -13.01 5.62
C TRP A 76 -5.62 -12.96 4.56
N PRO A 77 -6.93 -12.94 4.89
CA PRO A 77 -7.97 -12.96 3.85
C PRO A 77 -7.83 -11.84 2.82
N LEU A 78 -7.57 -10.61 3.29
CA LEU A 78 -7.37 -9.46 2.41
C LEU A 78 -6.10 -9.60 1.56
N ILE A 79 -5.02 -10.09 2.17
CA ILE A 79 -3.73 -10.25 1.50
C ILE A 79 -3.80 -11.32 0.42
N THR A 80 -4.48 -12.43 0.67
CA THR A 80 -4.67 -13.48 -0.34
C THR A 80 -5.35 -12.92 -1.57
N VAL A 81 -6.42 -12.13 -1.40
CA VAL A 81 -7.11 -11.50 -2.54
C VAL A 81 -6.20 -10.52 -3.27
N ALA A 82 -5.47 -9.65 -2.55
CA ALA A 82 -4.55 -8.70 -3.16
C ALA A 82 -3.44 -9.39 -3.96
N LEU A 83 -2.80 -10.42 -3.39
CA LEU A 83 -1.75 -11.19 -4.06
C LEU A 83 -2.28 -11.95 -5.27
N LEU A 84 -3.52 -12.46 -5.23
CA LEU A 84 -4.15 -13.11 -6.37
C LEU A 84 -4.33 -12.14 -7.54
N PHE A 85 -4.80 -10.91 -7.31
CA PHE A 85 -4.95 -9.91 -8.37
C PHE A 85 -3.62 -9.39 -8.89
N ILE A 86 -2.62 -9.22 -8.02
CA ILE A 86 -1.25 -8.89 -8.45
C ILE A 86 -0.69 -10.03 -9.32
N ALA A 87 -0.86 -11.28 -8.91
CA ALA A 87 -0.42 -12.43 -9.70
C ALA A 87 -1.16 -12.50 -11.05
N TYR A 88 -2.48 -12.28 -11.05
CA TYR A 88 -3.30 -12.22 -12.26
C TYR A 88 -2.78 -11.16 -13.25
N ALA A 89 -2.35 -9.99 -12.77
CA ALA A 89 -1.77 -8.94 -13.62
C ALA A 89 -0.56 -9.44 -14.43
N PHE A 90 0.23 -10.38 -13.88
CA PHE A 90 1.37 -10.97 -14.58
C PHE A 90 1.01 -12.24 -15.35
N THR A 91 0.06 -13.03 -14.86
CA THR A 91 -0.29 -14.33 -15.47
C THR A 91 -1.35 -14.23 -16.57
N GLY A 92 -1.93 -13.05 -16.79
CA GLY A 92 -2.87 -12.75 -17.87
C GLY A 92 -2.56 -13.38 -19.24
N PRO A 93 -1.32 -13.36 -19.76
CA PRO A 93 -0.99 -13.91 -21.08
C PRO A 93 -1.17 -15.41 -21.18
N TYR A 94 -1.12 -16.13 -20.05
CA TYR A 94 -1.22 -17.58 -19.98
C TYR A 94 -2.65 -18.05 -19.75
N ILE A 95 -3.61 -17.14 -19.53
CA ILE A 95 -5.01 -17.47 -19.25
C ILE A 95 -5.79 -17.52 -20.56
N PRO A 96 -6.36 -18.68 -20.93
CA PRO A 96 -7.16 -18.79 -22.15
C PRO A 96 -8.56 -18.19 -21.98
N GLY A 97 -9.16 -17.78 -23.09
CA GLY A 97 -10.53 -17.25 -23.14
C GLY A 97 -10.63 -15.77 -22.78
N THR A 98 -11.82 -15.33 -22.36
CA THR A 98 -12.16 -13.92 -22.15
C THR A 98 -11.48 -13.28 -20.95
N PHE A 99 -10.92 -14.08 -20.04
CA PHE A 99 -10.16 -13.61 -18.88
C PHE A 99 -8.67 -13.45 -19.17
N GLY A 100 -8.20 -13.82 -20.37
CA GLY A 100 -6.83 -13.57 -20.80
C GLY A 100 -6.60 -12.11 -21.14
N HIS A 101 -5.45 -11.57 -20.78
CA HIS A 101 -5.00 -10.24 -21.19
C HIS A 101 -3.50 -10.23 -21.47
N ARG A 102 -2.98 -9.15 -22.06
CA ARG A 102 -1.59 -9.08 -22.54
C ARG A 102 -0.51 -9.11 -21.45
N GLY A 103 -0.89 -9.26 -20.18
CA GLY A 103 -0.01 -9.06 -19.03
C GLY A 103 0.29 -7.60 -18.78
N VAL A 104 0.77 -7.30 -17.57
CA VAL A 104 1.19 -5.98 -17.13
C VAL A 104 2.67 -6.04 -16.77
N GLU A 105 3.46 -5.12 -17.31
CA GLU A 105 4.87 -4.98 -16.97
C GLU A 105 5.01 -4.47 -15.53
N LEU A 106 6.08 -4.88 -14.83
CA LEU A 106 6.29 -4.51 -13.44
C LEU A 106 6.32 -2.99 -13.24
N GLU A 107 6.97 -2.27 -14.15
CA GLU A 107 7.05 -0.81 -14.15
C GLU A 107 5.66 -0.17 -14.18
N LEU A 108 4.82 -0.59 -15.12
CA LEU A 108 3.46 -0.09 -15.27
C LEU A 108 2.57 -0.48 -14.07
N LEU A 109 2.74 -1.69 -13.53
CA LEU A 109 1.99 -2.13 -12.36
C LEU A 109 2.34 -1.28 -11.13
N VAL A 110 3.64 -1.07 -10.87
CA VAL A 110 4.11 -0.28 -9.74
C VAL A 110 3.68 1.19 -9.89
N ASP A 111 3.82 1.75 -11.08
CA ASP A 111 3.33 3.09 -11.40
C ASP A 111 1.85 3.24 -11.04
N HIS A 112 1.03 2.34 -11.59
CA HIS A 112 -0.41 2.36 -11.37
C HIS A 112 -0.79 2.19 -9.90
N LEU A 113 -0.23 1.19 -9.21
CA LEU A 113 -0.61 0.87 -7.83
C LEU A 113 -0.11 1.89 -6.80
N TYR A 114 1.00 2.58 -7.04
CA TYR A 114 1.64 3.43 -6.02
C TYR A 114 1.62 4.92 -6.34
N PHE A 115 1.80 5.31 -7.60
CA PHE A 115 2.00 6.72 -7.99
C PHE A 115 0.75 7.38 -8.58
N THR A 116 -0.27 6.60 -8.98
CA THR A 116 -1.53 7.17 -9.50
C THR A 116 -2.57 7.41 -8.40
N THR A 117 -3.59 8.19 -8.75
CA THR A 117 -4.77 8.45 -7.91
C THR A 117 -5.77 7.30 -7.87
N GLU A 118 -5.54 6.24 -8.64
CA GLU A 118 -6.31 4.99 -8.56
C GLU A 118 -5.63 3.97 -7.63
N GLY A 119 -4.36 4.21 -7.29
CA GLY A 119 -3.55 3.38 -6.41
C GLY A 119 -3.80 3.58 -4.91
N VAL A 120 -2.82 3.17 -4.10
CA VAL A 120 -2.91 3.10 -2.64
C VAL A 120 -3.26 4.44 -1.99
N PHE A 121 -2.71 5.55 -2.49
CA PHE A 121 -2.96 6.90 -1.97
C PHE A 121 -4.18 7.58 -2.61
N GLY A 122 -4.88 6.86 -3.47
CA GLY A 122 -6.00 7.34 -4.24
C GLY A 122 -7.36 7.08 -3.60
N ILE A 123 -8.24 6.44 -4.36
CA ILE A 123 -9.62 6.12 -3.98
C ILE A 123 -9.73 5.52 -2.57
N PRO A 124 -8.94 4.50 -2.17
CA PRO A 124 -9.09 3.90 -0.84
C PRO A 124 -8.81 4.89 0.30
N LEU A 125 -7.81 5.76 0.12
CA LEU A 125 -7.46 6.79 1.09
C LEU A 125 -8.55 7.88 1.14
N GLY A 126 -9.03 8.31 -0.02
CA GLY A 126 -10.11 9.31 -0.15
C GLY A 126 -11.41 8.87 0.50
N VAL A 127 -11.87 7.64 0.22
CA VAL A 127 -13.06 7.05 0.85
C VAL A 127 -12.89 6.95 2.37
N SER A 128 -11.70 6.56 2.83
CA SER A 128 -11.40 6.45 4.27
C SER A 128 -11.44 7.81 4.98
N ALA A 129 -10.85 8.85 4.37
CA ALA A 129 -10.81 10.19 4.95
C ALA A 129 -12.16 10.91 4.92
N THR A 130 -13.00 10.62 3.92
CA THR A 130 -14.26 11.35 3.69
C THR A 130 -15.44 10.72 4.41
N PHE A 131 -15.55 9.39 4.40
CA PHE A 131 -16.72 8.69 4.97
C PHE A 131 -16.39 7.97 6.27
N ILE A 132 -15.38 7.10 6.25
CA ILE A 132 -15.07 6.21 7.39
C ILE A 132 -14.64 7.02 8.61
N PHE A 133 -13.77 8.03 8.43
CA PHE A 133 -13.34 8.89 9.52
C PHE A 133 -14.51 9.61 10.19
N LEU A 134 -15.45 10.18 9.43
CA LEU A 134 -16.63 10.86 9.99
C LEU A 134 -17.51 9.90 10.80
N PHE A 135 -17.75 8.68 10.32
CA PHE A 135 -18.51 7.68 11.07
C PHE A 135 -17.81 7.28 12.37
N ILE A 136 -16.48 7.10 12.35
CA ILE A 136 -15.70 6.79 13.56
C ILE A 136 -15.73 7.97 14.53
N LEU A 137 -15.56 9.20 14.05
CA LEU A 137 -15.54 10.41 14.88
C LEU A 137 -16.89 10.64 15.56
N LEU A 138 -17.98 10.64 14.80
CA LEU A 138 -19.33 10.81 15.33
C LEU A 138 -19.72 9.64 16.26
N GLY A 139 -19.36 8.41 15.89
CA GLY A 139 -19.59 7.23 16.73
C GLY A 139 -18.81 7.27 18.05
N ALA A 140 -17.61 7.83 18.06
CA ALA A 140 -16.82 8.03 19.29
C ALA A 140 -17.43 9.10 20.19
N TRP A 141 -18.02 10.16 19.63
CA TRP A 141 -18.70 11.21 20.39
C TRP A 141 -20.03 10.74 21.00
N ILE A 142 -20.72 9.80 20.36
CA ILE A 142 -22.00 9.24 20.82
C ILE A 142 -21.81 8.14 21.88
N LYS A 143 -20.61 7.55 21.99
CA LYS A 143 -20.35 6.56 23.06
C LYS A 143 -20.44 7.25 24.43
N PRO A 144 -21.26 6.71 25.35
CA PRO A 144 -21.47 7.29 26.68
C PRO A 144 -20.22 7.25 27.56
#